data_AF-A0A7T7AH04-F1
#
_entry.id   AF-A0A7T7AH04-F1
#
_cell.length_a   1.000
_cell.length_b   1.000
_cell.length_c   1.000
_cell.angle_alpha   90.00
_cell.angle_beta   90.00
_cell.angle_gamma   90.00
#
_symmetry.space_group_name_H-M   'P 1'
#
loop_
_entity.id
_entity.type
_entity.pdbx_description
1 polymer ?
#
loop_
_entity_poly.entity_id
_entity_poly.type
_entity_poly.pdbx_seq_one_letter_code
_entity_poly.pdbx_strand_id
1 'polypeptide(L)'
;MTAVTSWLRLTDEAADTTLPADLRARDSFDARDCGWVEQMVPFIGSHATPGGWIVDPFGGFGTTLVAAARCGVPALGVEIDPQRVAFARERLARAGAAYPRYPVLAGDLSSTATQAAARDAGGPFTLCLTSVPYFGCSGLPGRPSDGQLYGVGYYAPYLERMRNVFAGVHALLEPGGWCIAMAQNLRIGGRFVPLAWDVARLLGERFVLHEERVLIYERADGPAPHGAGATDRTHEYALVCRKAPLASDADAARALVAALTRDGFAFTVIGSFARRLAGNANAIGADAPLNDVDLVVPPDDAGVSRLLQWLEADGFAIESWNARIAPPVAAAALRYRHYFRARRIDAHGRLLQVDVTVAETQEGFESCLRAAPMPGAAA
;
A
#
# COMPACT_ATOMS: atom_id res chain seq x y z
N MET A 1 27.54 -5.10 11.10
CA MET A 1 26.50 -4.44 10.28
C MET A 1 26.36 -5.25 9.01
N THR A 2 25.22 -5.91 8.82
CA THR A 2 24.90 -6.64 7.59
C THR A 2 24.86 -5.64 6.42
N ALA A 3 25.57 -5.94 5.34
CA ALA A 3 25.60 -5.11 4.15
C ALA A 3 24.18 -4.97 3.59
N VAL A 4 23.69 -3.74 3.46
CA VAL A 4 22.42 -3.44 2.79
C VAL A 4 22.66 -3.63 1.29
N THR A 5 22.11 -4.69 0.73
CA THR A 5 22.22 -5.05 -0.68
C THR A 5 20.83 -5.09 -1.29
N SER A 6 20.73 -4.91 -2.61
CA SER A 6 19.45 -4.96 -3.34
C SER A 6 18.83 -6.36 -3.37
N TRP A 7 19.54 -7.37 -2.87
CA TRP A 7 19.08 -8.74 -2.74
C TRP A 7 19.51 -9.35 -1.41
N LEU A 8 18.71 -10.27 -0.88
CA LEU A 8 19.03 -11.08 0.28
C LEU A 8 18.98 -12.54 -0.13
N ARG A 9 20.10 -13.24 -0.08
CA ARG A 9 20.16 -14.68 -0.30
C ARG A 9 19.94 -15.40 1.02
N LEU A 10 18.91 -16.23 1.08
CA LEU A 10 18.55 -17.06 2.23
C LEU A 10 19.13 -18.46 2.01
N THR A 11 20.18 -18.79 2.76
CA THR A 11 20.89 -20.09 2.65
C THR A 11 20.49 -21.05 3.76
N ASP A 12 20.39 -20.56 4.99
CA ASP A 12 20.14 -21.37 6.17
C ASP A 12 19.11 -20.69 7.09
N GLU A 13 18.19 -21.50 7.64
CA GLU A 13 17.23 -21.07 8.67
C GLU A 13 17.82 -21.43 10.04
N ALA A 14 17.86 -20.48 10.99
CA ALA A 14 18.48 -20.75 12.29
C ALA A 14 17.60 -21.69 13.13
N ALA A 15 18.20 -22.73 13.70
CA ALA A 15 17.47 -23.78 14.43
C ALA A 15 16.64 -23.24 15.61
N ASP A 16 17.08 -22.15 16.25
CA ASP A 16 16.40 -21.51 17.38
C ASP A 16 15.18 -20.66 16.99
N THR A 17 14.99 -20.38 15.70
CA THR A 17 13.86 -19.60 15.16
C THR A 17 12.93 -20.38 14.23
N THR A 18 13.42 -21.50 13.70
CA THR A 18 12.61 -22.44 12.93
C THR A 18 11.35 -22.84 13.73
N LEU A 19 10.27 -23.10 13.01
CA LEU A 19 9.05 -23.57 13.65
C LEU A 19 9.30 -24.93 14.34
N PRO A 20 9.02 -25.08 15.65
CA PRO A 20 9.21 -26.34 16.37
C PRO A 20 8.52 -27.52 15.68
N ALA A 21 9.18 -28.68 15.63
CA ALA A 21 8.72 -29.84 14.87
C ALA A 21 7.33 -30.35 15.30
N ASP A 22 7.01 -30.28 16.60
CA ASP A 22 5.69 -30.66 17.12
C ASP A 22 4.59 -29.67 16.70
N LEU A 23 4.91 -28.37 16.62
CA LEU A 23 4.00 -27.36 16.10
C LEU A 23 3.82 -27.51 14.59
N ARG A 24 4.89 -27.78 13.85
CA ARG A 24 4.85 -28.05 12.41
C ARG A 24 3.92 -29.23 12.09
N ALA A 25 4.05 -30.34 12.83
CA ALA A 25 3.24 -31.53 12.64
C ALA A 25 1.73 -31.35 12.95
N ARG A 26 1.36 -30.29 13.67
CA ARG A 26 -0.05 -29.94 13.96
C ARG A 26 -0.72 -29.14 12.84
N ASP A 27 0.07 -28.58 11.93
CA ASP A 27 -0.45 -27.80 10.81
C ASP A 27 -0.84 -28.74 9.66
N SER A 28 -2.05 -28.58 9.12
CA SER A 28 -2.57 -29.44 8.06
C SER A 28 -1.74 -29.36 6.76
N PHE A 29 -0.96 -28.29 6.61
CA PHE A 29 -0.10 -28.04 5.46
C PHE A 29 1.40 -28.16 5.80
N ASP A 30 1.74 -28.83 6.91
CA ASP A 30 3.11 -29.08 7.37
C ASP A 30 3.93 -27.77 7.50
N ALA A 31 3.23 -26.66 7.73
CA ALA A 31 3.77 -25.30 7.81
C ALA A 31 4.71 -24.93 6.65
N ARG A 32 4.41 -25.41 5.42
CA ARG A 32 5.19 -25.09 4.22
C ARG A 32 5.11 -23.62 3.82
N ASP A 33 4.10 -22.92 4.31
CA ASP A 33 3.87 -21.49 4.19
C ASP A 33 4.43 -20.67 5.36
N CYS A 34 5.12 -21.30 6.32
CA CYS A 34 5.83 -20.59 7.37
C CYS A 34 7.13 -19.98 6.81
N GLY A 35 7.15 -18.66 6.63
CA GLY A 35 8.34 -17.92 6.19
C GLY A 35 9.47 -17.93 7.22
N TRP A 36 10.68 -17.63 6.74
CA TRP A 36 11.92 -17.65 7.53
C TRP A 36 12.05 -16.38 8.37
N VAL A 37 12.59 -16.51 9.59
CA VAL A 37 12.80 -15.36 10.48
C VAL A 37 13.90 -14.44 9.94
N GLU A 38 14.93 -15.03 9.34
CA GLU A 38 16.10 -14.39 8.76
C GLU A 38 15.73 -13.44 7.62
N GLN A 39 14.63 -13.73 6.92
CA GLN A 39 14.06 -12.85 5.90
C GLN A 39 13.65 -11.49 6.44
N MET A 40 13.18 -11.44 7.70
CA MET A 40 12.61 -10.23 8.31
C MET A 40 13.67 -9.36 8.98
N VAL A 41 14.68 -9.99 9.59
CA VAL A 41 15.69 -9.33 10.45
C VAL A 41 16.40 -8.13 9.78
N PRO A 42 16.88 -8.21 8.52
CA PRO A 42 17.55 -7.07 7.88
C PRO A 42 16.65 -5.85 7.72
N PHE A 43 15.35 -6.04 7.49
CA PHE A 43 14.38 -4.95 7.36
C PHE A 43 14.08 -4.31 8.70
N ILE A 44 13.97 -5.10 9.77
CA ILE A 44 13.85 -4.59 11.14
C ILE A 44 15.08 -3.74 11.49
N GLY A 45 16.29 -4.25 11.26
CA GLY A 45 17.53 -3.52 11.55
C GLY A 45 17.72 -2.22 10.77
N SER A 46 17.12 -2.10 9.58
CA SER A 46 17.25 -0.91 8.72
C SER A 46 16.08 0.08 8.82
N HIS A 47 14.90 -0.34 9.26
CA HIS A 47 13.68 0.49 9.22
C HIS A 47 12.95 0.62 10.56
N ALA A 48 13.24 -0.22 11.57
CA ALA A 48 12.65 -0.05 12.88
C ALA A 48 13.14 1.26 13.52
N THR A 49 12.20 2.03 14.07
CA THR A 49 12.51 3.29 14.75
C THR A 49 12.69 3.03 16.25
N PRO A 50 13.67 3.65 16.94
CA PRO A 50 13.74 3.58 18.40
C PRO A 50 12.43 4.00 19.06
N GLY A 51 11.90 3.16 19.96
CA GLY A 51 10.60 3.37 20.61
C GLY A 51 9.37 3.08 19.74
N GLY A 52 9.55 2.79 18.46
CA GLY A 52 8.49 2.42 17.53
C GLY A 52 8.16 0.93 17.58
N TRP A 53 6.91 0.61 17.26
CA TRP A 53 6.39 -0.74 17.15
C TRP A 53 6.30 -1.20 15.69
N ILE A 54 6.47 -2.51 15.52
CA ILE A 54 6.15 -3.20 14.27
C ILE A 54 4.68 -3.63 14.29
N VAL A 55 4.00 -3.56 13.16
CA VAL A 55 2.71 -4.23 12.95
C VAL A 55 2.80 -5.22 11.79
N ASP A 56 2.28 -6.42 12.00
CA ASP A 56 2.08 -7.43 10.95
C ASP A 56 0.57 -7.64 10.74
N PRO A 57 -0.04 -7.15 9.65
CA PRO A 57 -1.45 -7.36 9.34
C PRO A 57 -1.84 -8.81 9.01
N PHE A 58 -0.86 -9.68 8.78
CA PHE A 58 -1.05 -11.07 8.34
C PHE A 58 -0.19 -12.00 9.22
N GLY A 59 -0.48 -11.98 10.52
CA GLY A 59 0.36 -12.54 11.57
C GLY A 59 0.74 -14.01 11.38
N GLY A 60 -0.11 -14.84 10.75
CA GLY A 60 0.22 -16.20 10.33
C GLY A 60 0.88 -17.01 11.44
N PHE A 61 2.05 -17.60 11.17
CA PHE A 61 2.82 -18.35 12.16
C PHE A 61 3.60 -17.49 13.18
N GLY A 62 3.45 -16.17 13.15
CA GLY A 62 4.16 -15.23 14.02
C GLY A 62 5.63 -14.99 13.64
N THR A 63 6.06 -15.36 12.43
CA THR A 63 7.47 -15.22 11.99
C THR A 63 8.00 -13.80 12.17
N THR A 64 7.25 -12.78 11.76
CA THR A 64 7.64 -11.37 11.95
C THR A 64 7.84 -11.01 13.41
N LEU A 65 6.97 -11.51 14.30
CA LEU A 65 7.04 -11.22 15.73
C LEU A 65 8.22 -11.95 16.39
N VAL A 66 8.55 -13.18 15.97
CA VAL A 66 9.77 -13.87 16.40
C VAL A 66 11.02 -13.11 15.95
N ALA A 67 11.04 -12.61 14.70
CA ALA A 67 12.12 -11.78 14.20
C ALA A 67 12.28 -10.47 14.99
N ALA A 68 11.16 -9.80 15.28
CA ALA A 68 11.12 -8.60 16.10
C ALA A 68 11.65 -8.87 17.52
N ALA A 69 11.27 -10.02 18.10
CA ALA A 69 11.75 -10.42 19.42
C ALA A 69 13.27 -10.62 19.47
N ARG A 70 13.84 -11.29 18.47
CA ARG A 70 15.31 -11.39 18.33
C ARG A 70 16.00 -10.03 18.21
N CYS A 71 15.38 -9.10 17.49
CA CYS A 71 15.91 -7.75 17.31
C CYS A 71 15.65 -6.83 18.51
N GLY A 72 14.92 -7.29 19.53
CA GLY A 72 14.54 -6.46 20.66
C GLY A 72 13.59 -5.32 20.28
N VAL A 73 12.77 -5.46 19.23
CA VAL A 73 11.80 -4.44 18.79
C VAL A 73 10.38 -4.92 19.12
N PRO A 74 9.51 -4.12 19.77
CA PRO A 74 8.14 -4.55 20.07
C PRO A 74 7.31 -4.68 18.78
N ALA A 75 6.39 -5.64 18.75
CA ALA A 75 5.63 -5.94 17.54
C ALA A 75 4.23 -6.46 17.84
N LEU A 76 3.25 -6.09 17.02
CA LEU A 76 1.88 -6.59 17.11
C LEU A 76 1.53 -7.38 15.85
N GLY A 77 0.96 -8.57 16.00
CA GLY A 77 0.43 -9.37 14.90
C GLY A 77 -1.10 -9.32 14.90
N VAL A 78 -1.70 -9.22 13.72
CA VAL A 78 -3.14 -9.40 13.52
C VAL A 78 -3.34 -10.62 12.64
N GLU A 79 -4.17 -11.56 13.09
CA GLU A 79 -4.48 -12.76 12.34
C GLU A 79 -5.99 -13.03 12.42
N ILE A 80 -6.61 -13.32 11.28
CA ILE A 80 -8.07 -13.47 11.19
C ILE A 80 -8.53 -14.84 11.70
N ASP A 81 -7.68 -15.86 11.56
CA ASP A 81 -7.99 -17.22 12.03
C ASP A 81 -7.70 -17.40 13.53
N PRO A 82 -8.73 -17.65 14.37
CA PRO A 82 -8.52 -17.85 15.80
C PRO A 82 -7.61 -19.03 16.14
N GLN A 83 -7.61 -20.10 15.34
CA GLN A 83 -6.73 -21.24 15.55
C GLN A 83 -5.28 -20.86 15.25
N ARG A 84 -5.06 -20.09 14.18
CA ARG A 84 -3.72 -19.57 13.84
C ARG A 84 -3.24 -18.55 14.88
N VAL A 85 -4.13 -17.72 15.44
CA VAL A 85 -3.81 -16.82 16.56
C VAL A 85 -3.30 -17.61 17.78
N ALA A 86 -4.02 -18.67 18.17
CA ALA A 86 -3.61 -19.52 19.28
C ALA A 86 -2.25 -20.18 19.02
N PHE A 87 -2.06 -20.67 17.79
CA PHE A 87 -0.80 -21.26 17.34
C PHE A 87 0.37 -20.27 17.41
N ALA A 88 0.20 -19.06 16.88
CA ALA A 88 1.23 -18.02 16.88
C ALA A 88 1.61 -17.61 18.31
N ARG A 89 0.63 -17.47 19.21
CA ARG A 89 0.87 -17.18 20.63
C ARG A 89 1.68 -18.30 21.30
N GLU A 90 1.38 -19.56 21.00
CA GLU A 90 2.14 -20.71 21.53
C GLU A 90 3.59 -20.70 21.02
N ARG A 91 3.82 -20.46 19.72
CA ARG A 91 5.17 -20.32 19.15
C ARG A 91 5.95 -19.20 19.82
N LEU A 92 5.32 -18.02 19.96
CA LEU A 92 5.95 -16.83 20.55
C LEU A 92 6.33 -17.07 22.01
N ALA A 93 5.45 -17.69 22.80
CA ALA A 93 5.74 -18.05 24.19
C ALA A 93 6.96 -18.98 24.30
N ARG A 94 7.05 -20.00 23.42
CA ARG A 94 8.20 -20.92 23.37
C ARG A 94 9.49 -20.23 22.92
N ALA A 95 9.39 -19.21 22.08
CA ALA A 95 10.52 -18.39 21.64
C ALA A 95 10.92 -17.30 22.66
N GLY A 96 10.29 -17.25 23.84
CA GLY A 96 10.54 -16.21 24.85
C GLY A 96 9.97 -14.82 24.49
N ALA A 97 9.14 -14.74 23.45
CA ALA A 97 8.48 -13.53 22.99
C ALA A 97 7.08 -13.42 23.63
N ALA A 98 6.99 -12.81 24.79
CA ALA A 98 5.74 -12.76 25.55
C ALA A 98 4.94 -11.44 25.40
N TYR A 99 3.64 -11.54 25.67
CA TYR A 99 2.79 -10.40 26.00
C TYR A 99 3.35 -9.62 27.21
N PRO A 100 3.23 -8.28 27.28
CA PRO A 100 2.51 -7.37 26.38
C PRO A 100 3.34 -6.88 25.18
N ARG A 101 4.59 -7.33 25.01
CA ARG A 101 5.50 -6.77 24.00
C ARG A 101 5.27 -7.36 22.60
N TYR A 102 4.68 -8.54 22.53
CA TYR A 102 4.39 -9.26 21.28
C TYR A 102 2.94 -9.78 21.20
N PRO A 103 1.92 -8.91 21.31
CA PRO A 103 0.52 -9.34 21.24
C PRO A 103 0.17 -9.87 19.83
N VAL A 104 -0.65 -10.92 19.80
CA VAL A 104 -1.32 -11.39 18.58
C VAL A 104 -2.82 -11.19 18.77
N LEU A 105 -3.44 -10.38 17.93
CA LEU A 105 -4.87 -10.08 17.96
C LEU A 105 -5.62 -10.93 16.93
N ALA A 106 -6.83 -11.38 17.30
CA ALA A 106 -7.75 -11.99 16.36
C ALA A 106 -8.53 -10.89 15.62
N GLY A 107 -8.46 -10.83 14.29
CA GLY A 107 -9.22 -9.86 13.50
C GLY A 107 -8.60 -9.53 12.15
N ASP A 108 -9.04 -8.40 11.57
CA ASP A 108 -8.59 -7.88 10.28
C ASP A 108 -8.44 -6.36 10.39
N LEU A 109 -7.30 -5.80 9.97
CA LEU A 109 -7.08 -4.35 10.01
C LEU A 109 -7.99 -3.58 9.05
N SER A 110 -8.72 -4.21 8.13
CA SER A 110 -9.81 -3.53 7.42
C SER A 110 -10.94 -3.05 8.35
N SER A 111 -11.07 -3.63 9.54
CA SER A 111 -12.06 -3.28 10.56
C SER A 111 -11.57 -2.19 11.51
N THR A 112 -12.40 -1.17 11.75
CA THR A 112 -12.13 -0.12 12.73
C THR A 112 -12.00 -0.64 14.16
N ALA A 113 -12.73 -1.71 14.50
CA ALA A 113 -12.65 -2.34 15.82
C ALA A 113 -11.27 -2.98 16.05
N THR A 114 -10.73 -3.67 15.04
CA THR A 114 -9.38 -4.26 15.12
C THR A 114 -8.31 -3.18 15.13
N GLN A 115 -8.48 -2.09 14.38
CA GLN A 115 -7.57 -0.93 14.44
C GLN A 115 -7.56 -0.30 15.84
N ALA A 116 -8.71 -0.13 16.48
CA ALA A 116 -8.80 0.37 17.85
C ALA A 116 -8.10 -0.56 18.84
N ALA A 117 -8.39 -1.87 18.77
CA ALA A 117 -7.75 -2.87 19.62
C ALA A 117 -6.22 -2.91 19.43
N ALA A 118 -5.72 -2.70 18.21
CA ALA A 118 -4.29 -2.60 17.94
C ALA A 118 -3.65 -1.39 18.64
N ARG A 119 -4.32 -0.24 18.65
CA ARG A 119 -3.85 0.98 19.35
C ARG A 119 -3.89 0.83 20.87
N ASP A 120 -4.86 0.11 21.39
CA ASP A 120 -4.95 -0.16 22.83
C ASP A 120 -3.85 -1.14 23.29
N ALA A 121 -3.47 -2.09 22.42
CA ALA A 121 -2.46 -3.10 22.72
C ALA A 121 -1.02 -2.57 22.62
N GLY A 122 -0.75 -1.52 21.83
CA GLY A 122 0.60 -0.99 21.66
C GLY A 122 0.69 0.19 20.68
N GLY A 123 1.94 0.63 20.44
CA GLY A 123 2.26 1.77 19.58
C GLY A 123 3.26 2.73 20.24
N PRO A 124 3.72 3.77 19.53
CA PRO A 124 3.34 4.15 18.16
C PRO A 124 3.86 3.16 17.11
N PHE A 125 3.07 2.88 16.06
CA PHE A 125 3.47 1.94 15.00
C PHE A 125 4.26 2.66 13.92
N THR A 126 5.55 2.36 13.77
CA THR A 126 6.41 3.05 12.79
C THR A 126 6.89 2.14 11.65
N LEU A 127 6.69 0.83 11.76
CA LEU A 127 7.00 -0.14 10.71
C LEU A 127 5.86 -1.15 10.56
N CYS A 128 5.33 -1.31 9.35
CA CYS A 128 4.59 -2.49 8.95
C CYS A 128 5.57 -3.43 8.22
N LEU A 129 5.67 -4.68 8.68
CA LEU A 129 6.52 -5.70 8.09
C LEU A 129 5.71 -6.98 7.98
N THR A 130 5.56 -7.52 6.78
CA THR A 130 4.62 -8.64 6.56
C THR A 130 4.91 -9.41 5.28
N SER A 131 4.54 -10.69 5.24
CA SER A 131 4.40 -11.44 4.00
C SER A 131 2.94 -11.49 3.61
N VAL A 132 2.60 -11.11 2.37
CA VAL A 132 1.20 -11.10 1.94
C VAL A 132 0.68 -12.54 1.77
N PRO A 133 -0.57 -12.83 2.13
CA PRO A 133 -1.17 -14.14 1.87
C PRO A 133 -1.35 -14.33 0.37
N TYR A 134 -0.87 -15.43 -0.22
CA TYR A 134 -0.88 -15.62 -1.67
C TYR A 134 -2.26 -16.02 -2.23
N PHE A 135 -2.51 -15.63 -3.49
CA PHE A 135 -3.71 -16.02 -4.23
C PHE A 135 -3.59 -17.46 -4.78
N GLY A 136 -4.74 -18.12 -5.02
CA GLY A 136 -4.78 -19.42 -5.69
C GLY A 136 -4.48 -20.62 -4.79
N CYS A 137 -4.58 -20.44 -3.47
CA CYS A 137 -4.36 -21.46 -2.45
C CYS A 137 -5.54 -22.43 -2.26
N SER A 138 -6.41 -22.60 -3.26
CA SER A 138 -7.62 -23.44 -3.17
C SER A 138 -7.34 -24.94 -3.01
N GLY A 139 -6.10 -25.37 -3.27
CA GLY A 139 -5.62 -26.74 -3.03
C GLY A 139 -4.98 -26.97 -1.65
N LEU A 140 -4.91 -25.94 -0.79
CA LEU A 140 -4.41 -26.12 0.58
C LEU A 140 -5.38 -26.99 1.41
N PRO A 141 -4.86 -27.89 2.25
CA PRO A 141 -5.69 -28.73 3.11
C PRO A 141 -6.33 -27.90 4.23
N GLY A 142 -7.67 -27.91 4.26
CA GLY A 142 -8.49 -27.12 5.19
C GLY A 142 -9.30 -26.08 4.43
N ARG A 143 -10.55 -25.87 4.86
CA ARG A 143 -11.37 -24.79 4.30
C ARG A 143 -10.91 -23.48 4.93
N PRO A 144 -10.47 -22.48 4.15
CA PRO A 144 -10.13 -21.16 4.68
C PRO A 144 -11.31 -20.62 5.46
N SER A 145 -11.04 -20.03 6.62
CA SER A 145 -12.08 -19.38 7.43
C SER A 145 -12.74 -18.24 6.63
N ASP A 146 -14.01 -17.99 6.88
CA ASP A 146 -14.75 -16.92 6.21
C ASP A 146 -14.01 -15.57 6.35
N GLY A 147 -13.76 -14.91 5.22
CA GLY A 147 -13.04 -13.64 5.17
C GLY A 147 -11.54 -13.74 4.89
N GLN A 148 -10.92 -14.92 4.99
CA GLN A 148 -9.51 -15.12 4.64
C GLN A 148 -9.21 -14.85 3.17
N LEU A 149 -8.06 -14.22 2.90
CA LEU A 149 -7.56 -13.98 1.55
C LEU A 149 -7.28 -15.28 0.78
N TYR A 150 -6.86 -16.36 1.46
CA TYR A 150 -6.64 -17.68 0.86
C TYR A 150 -7.92 -18.33 0.29
N GLY A 151 -9.09 -17.96 0.82
CA GLY A 151 -10.39 -18.50 0.39
C GLY A 151 -11.03 -17.74 -0.77
N VAL A 152 -10.41 -16.67 -1.26
CA VAL A 152 -11.01 -15.84 -2.31
C VAL A 152 -10.86 -16.53 -3.67
N GLY A 153 -12.00 -16.86 -4.29
CA GLY A 153 -12.01 -17.61 -5.55
C GLY A 153 -11.58 -16.83 -6.80
N TYR A 154 -11.53 -15.50 -6.73
CA TYR A 154 -11.24 -14.65 -7.89
C TYR A 154 -10.19 -13.57 -7.55
N TYR A 155 -9.30 -13.30 -8.50
CA TYR A 155 -8.14 -12.45 -8.26
C TYR A 155 -8.47 -10.98 -7.97
N ALA A 156 -9.45 -10.39 -8.68
CA ALA A 156 -9.84 -9.00 -8.44
C ALA A 156 -10.45 -8.79 -7.03
N PRO A 157 -11.41 -9.61 -6.55
CA PRO A 157 -11.85 -9.55 -5.15
C PRO A 157 -10.74 -9.79 -4.12
N TYR A 158 -9.72 -10.59 -4.45
CA TYR A 158 -8.57 -10.82 -3.58
C TYR A 158 -7.74 -9.54 -3.42
N LEU A 159 -7.44 -8.85 -4.54
CA LEU A 159 -6.74 -7.57 -4.51
C LEU A 159 -7.55 -6.49 -3.76
N GLU A 160 -8.87 -6.47 -3.92
CA GLU A 160 -9.75 -5.53 -3.20
C GLU A 160 -9.69 -5.75 -1.68
N ARG A 161 -9.76 -7.00 -1.22
CA ARG A 161 -9.62 -7.30 0.20
C ARG A 161 -8.25 -6.89 0.72
N MET A 162 -7.18 -7.19 -0.01
CA MET A 162 -5.83 -6.77 0.35
C MET A 162 -5.70 -5.24 0.44
N ARG A 163 -6.34 -4.50 -0.47
CA ARG A 163 -6.39 -3.03 -0.47
C ARG A 163 -7.01 -2.49 0.82
N ASN A 164 -8.08 -3.11 1.28
CA ASN A 164 -8.77 -2.71 2.50
C ASN A 164 -7.92 -2.96 3.76
N VAL A 165 -7.18 -4.08 3.82
CA VAL A 165 -6.24 -4.33 4.92
C VAL A 165 -5.12 -3.29 4.94
N PHE A 166 -4.50 -3.00 3.79
CA PHE A 166 -3.44 -1.99 3.71
C PHE A 166 -3.95 -0.56 3.95
N ALA A 167 -5.23 -0.26 3.69
CA ALA A 167 -5.85 0.98 4.13
C ALA A 167 -5.88 1.08 5.66
N GLY A 168 -6.20 -0.03 6.34
CA GLY A 168 -6.11 -0.15 7.80
C GLY A 168 -4.69 0.01 8.34
N VAL A 169 -3.71 -0.64 7.69
CA VAL A 169 -2.27 -0.45 8.01
C VAL A 169 -1.88 1.01 7.87
N HIS A 170 -2.25 1.66 6.76
CA HIS A 170 -1.96 3.07 6.53
C HIS A 170 -2.59 3.96 7.62
N ALA A 171 -3.81 3.66 8.07
CA ALA A 171 -4.45 4.38 9.17
C ALA A 171 -3.69 4.19 10.49
N LEU A 172 -3.20 2.98 10.77
CA LEU A 172 -2.49 2.63 12.00
C LEU A 172 -1.09 3.24 12.10
N LEU A 173 -0.34 3.21 10.99
CA LEU A 173 1.07 3.59 10.92
C LEU A 173 1.28 5.09 11.15
N GLU A 174 2.34 5.50 11.85
CA GLU A 174 2.70 6.89 12.05
C GLU A 174 3.15 7.57 10.73
N PRO A 175 2.93 8.90 10.58
CA PRO A 175 3.53 9.67 9.50
C PRO A 175 5.04 9.45 9.43
N GLY A 176 5.56 9.23 8.22
CA GLY A 176 6.97 8.92 7.98
C GLY A 176 7.37 7.47 8.19
N GLY A 177 6.47 6.63 8.74
CA GLY A 177 6.68 5.20 8.96
C GLY A 177 6.81 4.38 7.67
N TRP A 178 7.30 3.16 7.81
CA TRP A 178 7.61 2.25 6.70
C TRP A 178 6.56 1.16 6.57
N CYS A 179 6.23 0.75 5.35
CA CYS A 179 5.43 -0.43 5.06
C CYS A 179 6.21 -1.31 4.09
N ILE A 180 6.56 -2.51 4.55
CA ILE A 180 7.36 -3.49 3.81
C ILE A 180 6.55 -4.76 3.68
N ALA A 181 6.17 -5.09 2.46
CA ALA A 181 5.36 -6.25 2.15
C ALA A 181 6.14 -7.22 1.25
N MET A 182 6.33 -8.45 1.70
CA MET A 182 6.92 -9.51 0.89
C MET A 182 5.85 -10.15 0.02
N ALA A 183 6.11 -10.22 -1.28
CA ALA A 183 5.19 -10.76 -2.27
C ALA A 183 5.91 -11.50 -3.40
N GLN A 184 5.21 -12.43 -4.03
CA GLN A 184 5.77 -13.29 -5.07
C GLN A 184 4.88 -13.33 -6.30
N ASN A 185 5.46 -13.33 -7.50
CA ASN A 185 4.72 -13.63 -8.73
C ASN A 185 4.41 -15.12 -8.82
N LEU A 186 3.19 -15.49 -9.22
CA LEU A 186 2.70 -16.87 -9.08
C LEU A 186 2.58 -17.58 -10.44
N ARG A 187 2.53 -18.92 -10.38
CA ARG A 187 2.15 -19.78 -11.50
C ARG A 187 0.93 -20.61 -11.08
N ILE A 188 -0.25 -20.26 -11.58
CA ILE A 188 -1.52 -20.92 -11.23
C ILE A 188 -2.12 -21.52 -12.50
N GLY A 189 -2.30 -22.84 -12.52
CA GLY A 189 -2.86 -23.54 -13.70
C GLY A 189 -2.09 -23.25 -15.00
N GLY A 190 -0.77 -23.10 -14.93
CA GLY A 190 0.08 -22.76 -16.08
C GLY A 190 0.04 -21.28 -16.51
N ARG A 191 -0.66 -20.41 -15.79
CA ARG A 191 -0.73 -18.96 -16.06
C ARG A 191 0.21 -18.20 -15.13
N PHE A 192 0.85 -17.16 -15.65
CA PHE A 192 1.64 -16.23 -14.86
C PHE A 192 0.69 -15.21 -14.23
N VAL A 193 0.74 -15.08 -12.91
CA VAL A 193 -0.05 -14.10 -12.17
C VAL A 193 0.94 -13.13 -11.51
N PRO A 194 0.96 -11.84 -11.93
CA PRO A 194 1.96 -10.86 -11.49
C PRO A 194 1.65 -10.28 -10.09
N LEU A 195 1.41 -11.16 -9.11
CA LEU A 195 0.96 -10.76 -7.77
C LEU A 195 1.88 -9.72 -7.12
N ALA A 196 3.21 -9.89 -7.15
CA ALA A 196 4.11 -8.92 -6.52
C ALA A 196 3.97 -7.51 -7.14
N TRP A 197 3.76 -7.43 -8.45
CA TRP A 197 3.62 -6.15 -9.14
C TRP A 197 2.26 -5.51 -8.90
N ASP A 198 1.19 -6.32 -8.85
CA ASP A 198 -0.14 -5.83 -8.50
C ASP A 198 -0.21 -5.34 -7.05
N VAL A 199 0.48 -6.03 -6.12
CA VAL A 199 0.63 -5.57 -4.73
C VAL A 199 1.43 -4.28 -4.67
N ALA A 200 2.52 -4.14 -5.42
CA ALA A 200 3.29 -2.89 -5.47
C ALA A 200 2.42 -1.72 -5.96
N ARG A 201 1.63 -1.94 -7.03
CA ARG A 201 0.68 -0.94 -7.53
C ARG A 201 -0.36 -0.56 -6.49
N LEU A 202 -0.92 -1.54 -5.78
CA LEU A 202 -1.90 -1.35 -4.71
C LEU A 202 -1.32 -0.55 -3.54
N LEU A 203 -0.09 -0.87 -3.10
CA LEU A 203 0.59 -0.11 -2.04
C LEU A 203 0.83 1.33 -2.47
N GLY A 204 1.24 1.55 -3.73
CA GLY A 204 1.41 2.87 -4.34
C GLY A 204 0.15 3.75 -4.38
N GLU A 205 -1.04 3.19 -4.14
CA GLU A 205 -2.28 3.98 -4.02
C GLU A 205 -2.30 4.85 -2.76
N ARG A 206 -1.56 4.47 -1.70
CA ARG A 206 -1.58 5.12 -0.38
C ARG A 206 -0.20 5.40 0.22
N PHE A 207 0.82 4.67 -0.20
CA PHE A 207 2.20 4.86 0.22
C PHE A 207 3.04 5.37 -0.94
N VAL A 208 4.14 6.04 -0.63
CA VAL A 208 5.17 6.34 -1.63
C VAL A 208 6.06 5.11 -1.76
N LEU A 209 6.10 4.51 -2.95
CA LEU A 209 7.04 3.43 -3.25
C LEU A 209 8.47 3.97 -3.14
N HIS A 210 9.33 3.27 -2.42
CA HIS A 210 10.70 3.70 -2.15
C HIS A 210 11.73 2.86 -2.91
N GLU A 211 11.67 1.54 -2.74
CA GLU A 211 12.52 0.58 -3.43
C GLU A 211 11.89 -0.82 -3.36
N GLU A 212 12.46 -1.75 -4.11
CA GLU A 212 12.28 -3.19 -3.95
C GLU A 212 13.59 -3.86 -3.58
N ARG A 213 13.52 -4.93 -2.78
CA ARG A 213 14.63 -5.86 -2.59
C ARG A 213 14.23 -7.27 -3.01
N VAL A 214 15.17 -8.01 -3.58
CA VAL A 214 14.92 -9.38 -4.05
C VAL A 214 15.37 -10.38 -3.00
N LEU A 215 14.45 -11.19 -2.49
CA LEU A 215 14.75 -12.28 -1.57
C LEU A 215 14.95 -13.55 -2.38
N ILE A 216 16.14 -14.14 -2.35
CA ILE A 216 16.52 -15.28 -3.17
C ILE A 216 16.60 -16.52 -2.28
N TYR A 217 15.89 -17.58 -2.66
CA TYR A 217 15.91 -18.88 -2.01
C TYR A 217 16.72 -19.85 -2.88
N GLU A 218 17.58 -20.64 -2.25
CA GLU A 218 18.24 -21.74 -2.93
C GLU A 218 17.34 -22.98 -3.02
N ARG A 219 17.34 -23.63 -4.17
CA ARG A 219 16.75 -24.96 -4.31
C ARG A 219 17.77 -25.98 -3.81
N ALA A 220 17.34 -26.86 -2.92
CA ALA A 220 18.16 -27.99 -2.48
C ALA A 220 18.67 -28.83 -3.68
N ASP A 221 17.85 -28.94 -4.72
CA ASP A 221 18.08 -29.72 -5.95
C ASP A 221 18.70 -28.90 -7.11
N GLY A 222 19.10 -27.65 -6.87
CA GLY A 222 19.72 -26.78 -7.88
C GLY A 222 18.75 -26.24 -8.96
N PRO A 223 19.26 -25.60 -10.02
CA PRO A 223 18.42 -25.08 -11.10
C PRO A 223 17.71 -26.22 -11.84
N ALA A 224 16.45 -26.00 -12.22
CA ALA A 224 15.71 -26.98 -12.99
C ALA A 224 16.40 -27.22 -14.36
N PRO A 225 16.48 -28.46 -14.85
CA PRO A 225 17.01 -28.73 -16.19
C PRO A 225 16.29 -27.91 -17.27
N HIS A 226 16.98 -27.56 -18.35
CA HIS A 226 16.37 -26.81 -19.45
C HIS A 226 15.12 -27.55 -19.98
N GLY A 227 13.97 -26.85 -20.04
CA GLY A 227 12.69 -27.42 -20.44
C GLY A 227 11.96 -28.23 -19.36
N ALA A 228 12.54 -28.40 -18.16
CA ALA A 228 11.87 -29.03 -17.03
C ALA A 228 11.07 -27.99 -16.22
N GLY A 229 9.74 -28.06 -16.32
CA GLY A 229 8.84 -27.19 -15.58
C GLY A 229 8.58 -25.84 -16.26
N ALA A 230 7.61 -25.10 -15.72
CA ALA A 230 7.17 -23.85 -16.32
C ALA A 230 8.01 -22.63 -15.93
N THR A 231 8.85 -22.73 -14.89
CA THR A 231 9.73 -21.66 -14.40
C THR A 231 10.75 -22.21 -13.40
N ASP A 232 11.92 -21.60 -13.35
CA ASP A 232 13.02 -21.79 -12.39
C ASP A 232 13.04 -20.70 -11.30
N ARG A 233 11.99 -19.88 -11.21
CA ARG A 233 11.89 -18.74 -10.28
C ARG A 233 11.96 -19.18 -8.82
N THR A 234 12.92 -18.64 -8.07
CA THR A 234 13.14 -18.94 -6.65
C THR A 234 13.32 -17.66 -5.82
N HIS A 235 12.55 -16.63 -6.13
CA HIS A 235 12.66 -15.35 -5.43
C HIS A 235 11.32 -14.72 -5.07
N GLU A 236 11.36 -13.85 -4.06
CA GLU A 236 10.30 -12.95 -3.65
C GLU A 236 10.77 -11.50 -3.75
N TYR A 237 9.83 -10.57 -3.68
CA TYR A 237 10.09 -9.13 -3.62
C TYR A 237 9.69 -8.63 -2.24
N ALA A 238 10.61 -7.96 -1.54
CA ALA A 238 10.27 -7.08 -0.44
C ALA A 238 9.99 -5.69 -1.02
N LEU A 239 8.71 -5.31 -1.04
CA LEU A 239 8.24 -4.02 -1.55
C LEU A 239 8.32 -2.99 -0.43
N VAL A 240 9.26 -2.05 -0.52
CA VAL A 240 9.54 -1.06 0.53
C VAL A 240 8.82 0.24 0.19
N CYS A 241 7.88 0.63 1.04
CA CYS A 241 7.06 1.81 0.88
C CYS A 241 7.16 2.70 2.11
N ARG A 242 6.91 3.99 1.94
CA ARG A 242 6.89 4.96 3.03
C ARG A 242 5.54 5.65 3.13
N LYS A 243 5.03 5.81 4.35
CA LYS A 243 3.89 6.68 4.63
C LYS A 243 4.37 8.12 4.61
N ALA A 244 4.47 8.69 3.42
CA ALA A 244 4.92 10.05 3.19
C ALA A 244 3.89 10.80 2.35
N PRO A 245 3.88 12.15 2.43
CA PRO A 245 3.18 12.98 1.46
C PRO A 245 3.62 12.61 0.04
N LEU A 246 2.69 12.68 -0.90
CA LEU A 246 2.97 12.36 -2.30
C LEU A 246 4.01 13.31 -2.92
N ALA A 247 4.04 14.55 -2.45
CA ALA A 247 4.96 15.60 -2.89
C ALA A 247 4.87 15.91 -4.39
N SER A 248 3.67 16.27 -4.86
CA SER A 248 3.45 16.86 -6.19
C SER A 248 4.34 18.08 -6.42
N ASP A 249 4.86 18.22 -7.63
CA ASP A 249 5.75 19.30 -8.04
C ASP A 249 4.99 20.63 -8.14
N ALA A 250 5.40 21.61 -7.33
CA ALA A 250 4.70 22.88 -7.21
C ALA A 250 4.86 23.79 -8.44
N ASP A 251 5.98 23.68 -9.16
CA ASP A 251 6.20 24.44 -10.39
C ASP A 251 5.38 23.87 -11.54
N ALA A 252 5.33 22.55 -11.66
CA ALA A 252 4.46 21.86 -12.60
C ALA A 252 2.98 22.14 -12.32
N ALA A 253 2.58 22.19 -11.04
CA ALA A 253 1.22 22.59 -10.64
C ALA A 253 0.88 24.03 -11.05
N ARG A 254 1.81 24.99 -10.87
CA ARG A 254 1.64 26.37 -11.34
C ARG A 254 1.55 26.46 -12.86
N ALA A 255 2.42 25.74 -13.57
CA ALA A 255 2.42 25.68 -15.02
C ALA A 255 1.12 25.08 -15.58
N LEU A 256 0.60 24.03 -14.94
CA LEU A 256 -0.69 23.42 -15.28
C LEU A 256 -1.82 24.44 -15.18
N VAL A 257 -1.96 25.11 -14.03
CA VAL A 257 -3.03 26.11 -13.82
C VAL A 257 -2.92 27.25 -14.83
N ALA A 258 -1.71 27.74 -15.10
CA ALA A 258 -1.49 28.77 -16.12
C ALA A 258 -1.87 28.30 -17.53
N ALA A 259 -1.60 27.03 -17.87
CA ALA A 259 -1.98 26.45 -19.14
C ALA A 259 -3.50 26.28 -19.28
N LEU A 260 -4.18 25.79 -18.25
CA LEU A 260 -5.64 25.66 -18.23
C LEU A 260 -6.32 27.03 -18.42
N THR A 261 -5.82 28.07 -17.73
CA THR A 261 -6.33 29.44 -17.90
C THR A 261 -6.12 29.95 -19.33
N ARG A 262 -4.90 29.79 -19.86
CA ARG A 262 -4.55 30.22 -21.23
C ARG A 262 -5.39 29.53 -22.30
N ASP A 263 -5.71 28.25 -22.10
CA ASP A 263 -6.47 27.44 -23.06
C ASP A 263 -8.01 27.57 -22.87
N GLY A 264 -8.44 28.44 -21.94
CA GLY A 264 -9.83 28.86 -21.77
C GLY A 264 -10.71 27.84 -21.05
N PHE A 265 -10.16 27.04 -20.14
CA PHE A 265 -10.96 26.14 -19.31
C PHE A 265 -11.66 26.90 -18.18
N ALA A 266 -12.91 26.54 -17.90
CA ALA A 266 -13.63 27.02 -16.72
C ALA A 266 -13.33 26.13 -15.52
N PHE A 267 -12.64 26.69 -14.51
CA PHE A 267 -12.32 25.98 -13.28
C PHE A 267 -12.04 26.96 -12.13
N THR A 268 -12.03 26.45 -10.91
CA THR A 268 -11.41 27.11 -9.74
C THR A 268 -10.51 26.12 -9.02
N VAL A 269 -9.46 26.65 -8.38
CA VAL A 269 -8.54 25.86 -7.55
C VAL A 269 -8.96 26.01 -6.10
N ILE A 270 -9.09 24.89 -5.39
CA ILE A 270 -9.42 24.89 -3.96
C ILE A 270 -8.29 24.23 -3.14
N GLY A 271 -8.53 24.06 -1.84
CA GLY A 271 -7.67 23.25 -1.00
C GLY A 271 -6.30 23.87 -0.70
N SER A 272 -5.30 23.01 -0.56
CA SER A 272 -3.97 23.41 -0.08
C SER A 272 -3.19 24.22 -1.11
N PHE A 273 -3.35 23.91 -2.40
CA PHE A 273 -2.66 24.61 -3.48
C PHE A 273 -3.18 26.04 -3.66
N ALA A 274 -4.51 26.25 -3.58
CA ALA A 274 -5.11 27.58 -3.65
C ALA A 274 -4.52 28.55 -2.61
N ARG A 275 -4.32 28.08 -1.37
CA ARG A 275 -3.70 28.88 -0.30
C ARG A 275 -2.25 29.26 -0.60
N ARG A 276 -1.49 28.40 -1.29
CA ARG A 276 -0.12 28.70 -1.73
C ARG A 276 -0.10 29.73 -2.84
N LEU A 277 -1.02 29.62 -3.81
CA LEU A 277 -1.15 30.60 -4.90
C LEU A 277 -1.49 32.00 -4.38
N ALA A 278 -2.30 32.11 -3.32
CA ALA A 278 -2.66 33.38 -2.70
C ALA A 278 -1.50 34.07 -1.93
N GLY A 279 -0.30 33.49 -1.89
CA GLY A 279 0.87 34.11 -1.25
C GLY A 279 0.77 34.25 0.27
N ASN A 280 -0.15 33.53 0.92
CA ASN A 280 -0.27 33.51 2.37
C ASN A 280 0.90 32.72 3.00
N ALA A 281 2.08 33.35 3.07
CA ALA A 281 3.29 32.79 3.68
C ALA A 281 3.12 32.43 5.16
N ASN A 282 2.14 33.05 5.84
CA ASN A 282 1.77 32.75 7.22
C ASN A 282 0.67 31.68 7.37
N ALA A 283 0.21 31.07 6.27
CA ALA A 283 -0.70 29.93 6.36
C ALA A 283 0.06 28.71 6.90
N ILE A 284 -0.51 28.07 7.93
CA ILE A 284 0.00 26.81 8.47
C ILE A 284 0.19 25.81 7.31
N GLY A 285 1.44 25.35 7.11
CA GLY A 285 1.79 24.38 6.07
C GLY A 285 2.26 24.94 4.72
N ALA A 286 2.66 26.22 4.64
CA ALA A 286 3.28 26.80 3.43
C ALA A 286 4.54 26.02 2.96
N ASP A 287 5.34 25.52 3.90
CA ASP A 287 6.54 24.70 3.64
C ASP A 287 6.25 23.18 3.53
N ALA A 288 5.02 22.74 3.78
CA ALA A 288 4.68 21.33 3.65
C ALA A 288 4.80 20.88 2.18
N PRO A 289 5.00 19.58 1.89
CA PRO A 289 4.90 19.08 0.52
C PRO A 289 3.51 19.33 -0.05
N LEU A 290 3.42 19.69 -1.33
CA LEU A 290 2.14 19.77 -2.05
C LEU A 290 1.67 18.33 -2.30
N ASN A 291 0.45 17.97 -1.95
CA ASN A 291 -0.06 16.62 -2.24
C ASN A 291 -0.64 16.55 -3.66
N ASP A 292 -1.47 17.53 -4.00
CA ASP A 292 -2.32 17.55 -5.18
C ASP A 292 -2.78 18.98 -5.53
N VAL A 293 -3.33 19.11 -6.73
CA VAL A 293 -4.08 20.29 -7.20
C VAL A 293 -5.56 19.93 -7.23
N ASP A 294 -6.35 20.51 -6.33
CA ASP A 294 -7.81 20.33 -6.31
C ASP A 294 -8.47 21.32 -7.27
N LEU A 295 -9.04 20.81 -8.37
CA LEU A 295 -9.83 21.58 -9.33
C LEU A 295 -11.32 21.34 -9.09
N VAL A 296 -12.11 22.42 -9.11
CA VAL A 296 -13.57 22.35 -9.26
C VAL A 296 -13.93 22.88 -10.64
N VAL A 297 -14.72 22.12 -11.38
CA VAL A 297 -15.18 22.45 -12.75
C VAL A 297 -16.71 22.50 -12.81
N PRO A 298 -17.31 23.24 -13.75
CA PRO A 298 -18.77 23.28 -13.90
C PRO A 298 -19.35 21.91 -14.30
N PRO A 299 -20.64 21.64 -14.03
CA PRO A 299 -21.33 20.42 -14.46
C PRO A 299 -21.64 20.44 -15.97
N ASP A 300 -20.58 20.49 -16.80
CA ASP A 300 -20.65 20.46 -18.26
C ASP A 300 -19.89 19.24 -18.82
N ASP A 301 -20.63 18.24 -19.30
CA ASP A 301 -20.09 16.99 -19.86
C ASP A 301 -19.05 17.23 -20.97
N ALA A 302 -19.30 18.22 -21.83
CA ALA A 302 -18.43 18.52 -22.96
C ALA A 302 -17.12 19.17 -22.46
N GLY A 303 -17.22 20.15 -21.56
CA GLY A 303 -16.09 20.78 -20.91
C GLY A 303 -15.24 19.80 -20.09
N VAL A 304 -15.89 18.92 -19.30
CA VAL A 304 -15.21 17.87 -18.52
C VAL A 304 -14.48 16.90 -19.44
N SER A 305 -15.14 16.40 -20.48
CA SER A 305 -14.49 15.49 -21.45
C SER A 305 -13.31 16.15 -22.16
N ARG A 306 -13.46 17.41 -22.57
CA ARG A 306 -12.37 18.20 -23.17
C ARG A 306 -11.19 18.36 -22.20
N LEU A 307 -11.45 18.64 -20.93
CA LEU A 307 -10.40 18.78 -19.91
C LEU A 307 -9.65 17.46 -19.70
N LEU A 308 -10.37 16.34 -19.55
CA LEU A 308 -9.73 15.04 -19.35
C LEU A 308 -8.89 14.62 -20.56
N GLN A 309 -9.37 14.86 -21.78
CA GLN A 309 -8.58 14.62 -23.01
C GLN A 309 -7.33 15.50 -23.07
N TRP A 310 -7.45 16.77 -22.66
CA TRP A 310 -6.31 17.69 -22.61
C TRP A 310 -5.27 17.22 -21.58
N LEU A 311 -5.70 16.76 -20.40
CA LEU A 311 -4.82 16.18 -19.39
C LEU A 311 -4.14 14.90 -19.90
N GLU A 312 -4.87 14.00 -20.56
CA GLU A 312 -4.28 12.81 -21.18
C GLU A 312 -3.21 13.17 -22.23
N ALA A 313 -3.46 14.20 -23.05
CA ALA A 313 -2.50 14.69 -24.02
C ALA A 313 -1.22 15.28 -23.36
N ASP A 314 -1.33 15.81 -22.13
CA ASP A 314 -0.20 16.27 -21.30
C ASP A 314 0.44 15.13 -20.46
N GLY A 315 0.10 13.87 -20.78
CA GLY A 315 0.72 12.67 -20.22
C GLY A 315 0.12 12.21 -18.89
N PHE A 316 -1.04 12.72 -18.49
CA PHE A 316 -1.74 12.22 -17.31
C PHE A 316 -2.45 10.89 -17.58
N ALA A 317 -2.33 9.96 -16.63
CA ALA A 317 -3.25 8.85 -16.51
C ALA A 317 -4.46 9.30 -15.69
N ILE A 318 -5.67 9.10 -16.22
CA ILE A 318 -6.91 9.48 -15.54
C ILE A 318 -7.52 8.25 -14.86
N GLU A 319 -7.84 8.40 -13.58
CA GLU A 319 -8.37 7.35 -12.72
C GLU A 319 -9.66 7.80 -12.03
N SER A 320 -10.57 6.86 -11.82
CA SER A 320 -11.71 6.98 -10.92
C SER A 320 -11.74 5.77 -10.02
N TRP A 321 -11.63 5.97 -8.70
CA TRP A 321 -11.54 4.89 -7.70
C TRP A 321 -10.47 3.84 -8.05
N ASN A 322 -9.29 4.31 -8.48
CA ASN A 322 -8.14 3.48 -8.88
C ASN A 322 -8.37 2.60 -10.13
N ALA A 323 -9.44 2.88 -10.89
CA ALA A 323 -9.65 2.31 -12.23
C ALA A 323 -9.36 3.37 -13.29
N ARG A 324 -8.57 3.01 -14.31
CA ARG A 324 -8.34 3.89 -15.46
C ARG A 324 -9.65 4.15 -16.18
N ILE A 325 -9.83 5.39 -16.59
CA ILE A 325 -10.94 5.83 -17.44
C ILE A 325 -10.37 6.47 -18.69
N ALA A 326 -11.07 6.29 -19.80
CA ALA A 326 -10.79 6.99 -21.04
C ALA A 326 -11.97 7.93 -21.34
N PRO A 327 -11.73 9.20 -21.70
CA PRO A 327 -12.76 10.08 -22.22
C PRO A 327 -13.40 9.52 -23.51
N PRO A 328 -14.66 9.90 -23.84
CA PRO A 328 -15.50 10.89 -23.14
C PRO A 328 -16.16 10.32 -21.88
N VAL A 329 -16.44 11.19 -20.90
CA VAL A 329 -17.13 10.81 -19.65
C VAL A 329 -18.35 11.71 -19.45
N ALA A 330 -19.51 11.10 -19.19
CA ALA A 330 -20.74 11.83 -18.89
C ALA A 330 -20.75 12.28 -17.41
N ALA A 331 -21.10 13.53 -17.10
CA ALA A 331 -21.13 14.00 -15.71
C ALA A 331 -22.25 13.33 -14.90
N ALA A 332 -23.28 12.82 -15.56
CA ALA A 332 -24.29 11.98 -14.91
C ALA A 332 -23.71 10.68 -14.30
N ALA A 333 -22.63 10.12 -14.89
CA ALA A 333 -21.90 8.99 -14.31
C ALA A 333 -21.08 9.37 -13.05
N LEU A 334 -21.02 10.67 -12.72
CA LEU A 334 -20.24 11.25 -11.62
C LEU A 334 -21.08 11.62 -10.39
N ARG A 335 -22.41 11.53 -10.47
CA ARG A 335 -23.31 11.78 -9.33
C ARG A 335 -23.02 10.90 -8.11
N TYR A 336 -22.30 9.79 -8.29
CA TYR A 336 -21.86 8.89 -7.22
C TYR A 336 -20.34 8.89 -6.99
N ARG A 337 -19.57 9.63 -7.81
CA ARG A 337 -18.10 9.62 -7.79
C ARG A 337 -17.61 11.07 -7.67
N HIS A 338 -17.26 11.46 -6.45
CA HIS A 338 -17.00 12.84 -6.06
C HIS A 338 -15.86 13.55 -6.82
N TYR A 339 -14.92 12.83 -7.44
CA TYR A 339 -13.83 13.41 -8.24
C TYR A 339 -13.18 12.38 -9.18
N PHE A 340 -12.43 12.86 -10.17
CA PHE A 340 -11.43 12.10 -10.92
C PHE A 340 -10.04 12.45 -10.45
N ARG A 341 -9.13 11.48 -10.51
CA ARG A 341 -7.73 11.70 -10.20
C ARG A 341 -6.89 11.57 -11.45
N ALA A 342 -6.19 12.63 -11.82
CA ALA A 342 -5.18 12.62 -12.87
C ALA A 342 -3.80 12.56 -12.22
N ARG A 343 -2.95 11.62 -12.65
CA ARG A 343 -1.55 11.52 -12.19
C ARG A 343 -0.60 11.42 -13.37
N ARG A 344 0.54 12.09 -13.27
CA ARG A 344 1.69 11.88 -14.17
C ARG A 344 3.00 11.94 -13.41
N ILE A 345 3.99 11.24 -13.95
CA ILE A 345 5.40 11.39 -13.57
C ILE A 345 6.15 11.73 -14.84
N ASP A 346 6.91 12.82 -14.84
CA ASP A 346 7.71 13.22 -15.99
C ASP A 346 9.06 12.48 -16.05
N ALA A 347 9.83 12.70 -17.12
CA ALA A 347 11.13 12.07 -17.31
C ALA A 347 12.20 12.46 -16.26
N HIS A 348 11.93 13.49 -15.46
CA HIS A 348 12.79 13.91 -14.35
C HIS A 348 12.31 13.34 -13.00
N GLY A 349 11.29 12.48 -13.00
CA GLY A 349 10.71 11.90 -11.79
C GLY A 349 9.78 12.85 -11.04
N ARG A 350 9.42 14.00 -11.62
CA ARG A 350 8.50 14.95 -10.96
C ARG A 350 7.08 14.44 -11.10
N LEU A 351 6.46 14.18 -9.96
CA LEU A 351 5.09 13.73 -9.84
C LEU A 351 4.14 14.93 -9.81
N LEU A 352 2.99 14.81 -10.44
CA LEU A 352 1.90 15.78 -10.30
C LEU A 352 0.58 15.02 -10.22
N GLN A 353 -0.18 15.25 -9.15
CA GLN A 353 -1.54 14.79 -8.96
C GLN A 353 -2.52 15.96 -9.05
N VAL A 354 -3.62 15.74 -9.76
CA VAL A 354 -4.73 16.69 -9.92
C VAL A 354 -6.03 15.96 -9.64
N ASP A 355 -6.81 16.46 -8.67
CA ASP A 355 -8.12 15.92 -8.36
C ASP A 355 -9.19 16.85 -8.95
N VAL A 356 -9.96 16.36 -9.92
CA VAL A 356 -10.97 17.11 -10.67
C VAL A 356 -12.35 16.77 -10.12
N THR A 357 -12.93 17.70 -9.38
CA THR A 357 -14.29 17.64 -8.83
C THR A 357 -15.26 18.36 -9.77
N VAL A 358 -16.32 17.68 -10.20
CA VAL A 358 -17.40 18.31 -10.96
C VAL A 358 -18.44 18.84 -9.98
N ALA A 359 -18.72 20.15 -10.03
CA ALA A 359 -19.71 20.75 -9.14
C ALA A 359 -21.11 20.18 -9.40
N GLU A 360 -21.95 20.05 -8.36
CA GLU A 360 -23.30 19.48 -8.52
C GLU A 360 -24.24 20.35 -9.36
N THR A 361 -24.06 21.68 -9.27
CA THR A 361 -24.87 22.67 -9.97
C THR A 361 -23.98 23.81 -10.47
N GLN A 362 -24.45 24.53 -11.49
CA GLN A 362 -23.78 25.72 -11.99
C GLN A 362 -23.64 26.80 -10.89
N GLU A 363 -24.68 26.99 -10.09
CA GLU A 363 -24.67 27.91 -8.96
C GLU A 363 -23.64 27.50 -7.88
N GLY A 364 -23.51 26.19 -7.62
CA GLY A 364 -22.49 25.64 -6.74
C GLY A 364 -21.07 25.95 -7.23
N PHE A 365 -20.82 25.78 -8.53
CA PHE A 365 -19.55 26.16 -9.16
C PHE A 365 -19.25 27.66 -9.01
N GLU A 366 -20.24 28.52 -9.30
CA GLU A 366 -20.09 29.97 -9.14
C GLU A 366 -19.83 30.39 -7.68
N SER A 367 -20.42 29.68 -6.72
CA SER A 367 -20.14 29.88 -5.30
C SER A 367 -18.67 29.57 -4.96
N CYS A 368 -18.15 28.44 -5.46
CA CYS A 368 -16.73 28.08 -5.29
C CYS A 368 -15.80 29.12 -5.95
N LEU A 369 -16.13 29.59 -7.15
CA LEU A 369 -15.39 30.64 -7.84
C LEU A 369 -15.31 31.95 -7.03
N ARG A 370 -16.42 32.37 -6.40
CA ARG A 370 -16.44 33.57 -5.54
C ARG A 370 -15.60 33.39 -4.28
N ALA A 371 -15.58 32.19 -3.69
CA ALA A 371 -14.83 31.90 -2.47
C ALA A 371 -13.32 31.77 -2.71
N ALA A 372 -12.90 31.34 -3.90
CA ALA A 372 -11.51 31.17 -4.31
C ALA A 372 -11.29 31.78 -5.71
N PRO A 373 -11.20 33.13 -5.81
CA PRO A 373 -10.97 33.78 -7.09
C PRO A 373 -9.61 33.39 -7.66
N MET A 374 -9.57 33.14 -8.97
CA MET A 374 -8.35 32.76 -9.68
C MET A 374 -7.27 33.85 -9.54
N PRO A 375 -5.99 33.49 -9.29
CA PRO A 375 -4.91 34.47 -9.26
C PRO A 375 -4.79 35.15 -10.63
N GLY A 376 -5.00 36.46 -10.69
CA GLY A 376 -4.96 37.24 -11.93
C GLY A 376 -6.33 37.65 -12.47
N ALA A 377 -7.45 37.21 -11.88
CA ALA A 377 -8.77 37.78 -12.12
C ALA A 377 -8.98 39.05 -11.27
N ALA A 378 -8.09 40.03 -11.43
CA ALA A 378 -8.42 41.40 -11.02
C ALA A 378 -9.33 41.98 -12.11
N ALA A 379 -10.46 42.56 -11.68
CA ALA A 379 -11.50 43.15 -12.51
C ALA A 379 -10.97 44.19 -13.52
#